data_AF-A0A5N6WYL4-F1
#
_entry.id   AF-A0A5N6WYL4-F1
#
_cell.length_a   1.000
_cell.length_b   1.000
_cell.length_c   1.000
_cell.angle_alpha   90.00
_cell.angle_beta   90.00
_cell.angle_gamma   90.00
#
_symmetry.space_group_name_H-M   'P 1'
#
loop_
_entity.id
_entity.type
_entity.pdbx_description
1 polymer ?
#
loop_
_entity_poly.entity_id
_entity_poly.type
_entity_poly.pdbx_seq_one_letter_code
_entity_poly.pdbx_strand_id
1 'polypeptide(L)'
;MSETDPPTESISLRNEEMRALVGYFLLDACHSVVLQRTGTMPWSPFLESCAAKLSQECEFSTDRYLLGQVQVQHMLVRIDSLVARGFGENQAPADIEVMISSLQSDFEDCKARLPVAIDHDAFQGIPSHAFEIHLYQTIFFDVYPSSAASFDQSMALLRIDALCHGLAAAKQFMTFYFSLPPGIEKRFSYNQWTMTGFSVAASCKLVLASLEPSVRDHDQVRGLRETLDMRHEIQKSVKRMNTLVQECKGGKWDQHEMFFYQDWLRFLSEWFEEKYRLAQSDSAGENNSALGVLTTGISENNIYEEPQPDPGFPWVDLQDVTIEEMLNMWLEPMNMPPYF
;
A
#
# COMPACT_ATOMS: atom_id res chain seq x y z
N MET A 1 17.46 29.76 6.92
CA MET A 1 16.06 29.86 7.39
C MET A 1 16.14 29.91 8.90
N SER A 2 15.60 30.97 9.50
CA SER A 2 15.64 31.19 10.95
C SER A 2 14.97 30.03 11.67
N GLU A 3 15.68 29.36 12.57
CA GLU A 3 15.05 28.63 13.67
C GLU A 3 14.20 29.65 14.41
N THR A 4 12.88 29.54 14.27
CA THR A 4 11.94 30.26 15.13
C THR A 4 12.04 29.62 16.51
N ASP A 5 12.46 30.41 17.50
CA ASP A 5 12.40 30.05 18.91
C ASP A 5 11.02 29.44 19.25
N PRO A 6 10.96 28.45 20.17
CA PRO A 6 9.69 27.89 20.59
C PRO A 6 8.75 29.00 21.10
N PRO A 7 7.43 28.87 20.89
CA PRO A 7 6.48 29.93 21.18
C PRO A 7 6.59 30.37 22.65
N THR A 8 6.61 31.69 22.86
CA THR A 8 6.72 32.35 24.17
C THR A 8 5.44 32.22 25.02
N GLU A 9 4.39 31.62 24.47
CA GLU A 9 3.16 31.27 25.20
C GLU A 9 3.36 30.00 26.02
N SER A 10 2.75 29.95 27.21
CA SER A 10 2.87 28.78 28.09
C SER A 10 2.28 27.56 27.40
N ILE A 11 3.12 26.60 27.05
CA ILE A 11 2.71 25.33 26.44
C ILE A 11 1.62 24.68 27.30
N SER A 12 0.49 24.36 26.69
CA SER A 12 -0.63 23.73 27.40
C SER A 12 -0.30 22.27 27.69
N LEU A 13 -0.07 21.92 28.96
CA LEU A 13 0.18 20.53 29.38
C LEU A 13 -0.91 19.58 28.88
N ARG A 14 -2.16 20.04 28.86
CA ARG A 14 -3.30 19.26 28.36
C ARG A 14 -3.21 19.03 26.84
N ASN A 15 -2.71 20.00 26.08
CA ASN A 15 -2.53 19.83 24.63
C ASN A 15 -1.36 18.88 24.35
N GLU A 16 -0.30 18.92 25.15
CA GLU A 16 0.79 17.94 25.07
C GLU A 16 0.30 16.51 25.33
N GLU A 17 -0.54 16.30 26.35
CA GLU A 17 -1.17 15.00 26.61
C GLU A 17 -2.03 14.52 25.42
N MET A 18 -2.78 15.44 24.81
CA MET A 18 -3.58 15.12 23.61
C MET A 18 -2.69 14.80 22.41
N ARG A 19 -1.58 15.52 22.19
CA ARG A 19 -0.60 15.22 21.12
C ARG A 19 0.04 13.86 21.33
N ALA A 20 0.42 13.53 22.55
CA ALA A 20 0.97 12.22 22.89
C ALA A 20 -0.04 11.10 22.59
N LEU A 21 -1.30 11.29 22.98
CA LEU A 21 -2.38 10.33 22.72
C LEU A 21 -2.64 10.15 21.21
N VAL A 22 -2.76 11.25 20.46
CA VAL A 22 -2.95 11.22 19.00
C VAL A 22 -1.73 10.60 18.31
N GLY A 23 -0.51 10.97 18.73
CA GLY A 23 0.73 10.41 18.20
C GLY A 23 0.82 8.90 18.41
N TYR A 24 0.44 8.42 19.60
CA TYR A 24 0.41 6.99 19.89
C TYR A 24 -0.57 6.24 18.98
N PHE A 25 -1.79 6.77 18.80
CA PHE A 25 -2.76 6.21 17.84
C PHE A 25 -2.20 6.15 16.42
N LEU A 26 -1.59 7.24 15.94
CA LEU A 26 -1.06 7.30 14.57
C LEU A 26 0.07 6.29 14.34
N LEU A 27 0.93 6.07 15.34
CA LEU A 27 2.00 5.08 15.27
C LEU A 27 1.45 3.65 15.28
N ASP A 28 0.55 3.33 16.23
CA ASP A 28 -0.08 2.02 16.33
C ASP A 28 -0.89 1.69 15.06
N ALA A 29 -1.69 2.63 14.56
CA ALA A 29 -2.45 2.48 13.32
C ALA A 29 -1.54 2.26 12.10
N CYS A 30 -0.45 3.03 11.99
CA CYS A 30 0.53 2.86 10.92
C CYS A 30 1.17 1.46 10.95
N HIS A 31 1.63 1.01 12.12
CA HIS A 31 2.20 -0.32 12.30
C HIS A 31 1.20 -1.41 11.99
N SER A 32 -0.05 -1.25 12.42
CA SER A 32 -1.13 -2.22 12.18
C SER A 32 -1.34 -2.47 10.68
N VAL A 33 -1.47 -1.39 9.90
CA VAL A 33 -1.65 -1.46 8.45
C VAL A 33 -0.44 -2.11 7.78
N VAL A 34 0.75 -1.68 8.19
CA VAL A 34 2.00 -2.07 7.53
C VAL A 34 2.40 -3.51 7.83
N LEU A 35 2.17 -3.94 9.07
CA LEU A 35 2.40 -5.31 9.52
C LEU A 35 1.21 -6.22 9.22
N GLN A 36 0.11 -5.69 8.69
CA GLN A 36 -1.16 -6.41 8.49
C GLN A 36 -1.63 -7.11 9.78
N ARG A 37 -1.57 -6.40 10.91
CA ARG A 37 -1.93 -6.87 12.25
C ARG A 37 -3.01 -5.99 12.86
N THR A 38 -3.75 -6.57 13.81
CA THR A 38 -4.69 -5.79 14.62
C THR A 38 -3.92 -4.85 15.56
N GLY A 39 -4.24 -3.56 15.48
CA GLY A 39 -3.66 -2.54 16.38
C GLY A 39 -4.06 -2.71 17.83
N THR A 40 -3.22 -2.19 18.71
CA THR A 40 -3.45 -2.20 20.17
C THR A 40 -4.36 -1.06 20.61
N MET A 41 -4.43 0.01 19.81
CA MET A 41 -5.19 1.22 20.11
C MET A 41 -6.32 1.44 19.08
N PRO A 42 -7.57 1.12 19.44
CA PRO A 42 -8.69 1.37 18.54
C PRO A 42 -8.94 2.86 18.36
N TRP A 43 -9.40 3.23 17.17
CA TRP A 43 -9.94 4.56 16.95
C TRP A 43 -11.15 4.84 17.86
N SER A 44 -11.34 6.09 18.26
CA SER A 44 -12.52 6.53 19.00
C SER A 44 -12.91 7.97 18.65
N PRO A 45 -14.19 8.35 18.83
CA PRO A 45 -14.62 9.75 18.66
C PRO A 45 -13.87 10.73 19.57
N PHE A 46 -13.38 10.26 20.72
CA PHE A 46 -12.56 11.07 21.63
C PHE A 46 -11.20 11.43 21.01
N LEU A 47 -10.52 10.46 20.37
CA LEU A 47 -9.26 10.71 19.67
C LEU A 47 -9.42 11.76 18.57
N GLU A 48 -10.47 11.64 17.77
CA GLU A 48 -10.76 12.62 16.71
C GLU A 48 -11.10 14.00 17.30
N SER A 49 -11.83 14.06 18.41
CA SER A 49 -12.11 15.32 19.11
C SER A 49 -10.84 15.98 19.64
N CYS A 50 -9.88 15.20 20.16
CA CYS A 50 -8.57 15.69 20.56
C CYS A 50 -7.80 16.27 19.36
N ALA A 51 -7.75 15.53 18.25
CA ALA A 51 -7.07 15.97 17.03
C ALA A 51 -7.73 17.22 16.42
N ALA A 52 -9.05 17.32 16.44
CA ALA A 52 -9.80 18.50 15.99
C ALA A 52 -9.49 19.72 16.86
N LYS A 53 -9.49 19.57 18.19
CA LYS A 53 -9.13 20.65 19.12
C LYS A 53 -7.70 21.14 18.88
N LEU A 54 -6.74 20.23 18.77
CA LEU A 54 -5.34 20.57 18.51
C LEU A 54 -5.19 21.29 17.16
N SER A 55 -5.84 20.78 16.11
CA SER A 55 -5.83 21.39 14.78
C SER A 55 -6.47 22.78 14.76
N GLN A 56 -7.48 23.02 15.61
CA GLN A 56 -8.14 24.32 15.72
C GLN A 56 -7.30 25.33 16.50
N GLU A 57 -6.72 24.92 17.63
CA GLU A 57 -5.89 25.79 18.47
C GLU A 57 -4.54 26.09 17.81
N CYS A 58 -3.99 25.13 17.04
CA CYS A 58 -2.80 25.28 16.21
C CYS A 58 -1.61 25.92 16.95
N GLU A 59 -1.40 25.51 18.21
CA GLU A 59 -0.32 25.99 19.07
C GLU A 59 1.05 25.68 18.45
N PHE A 60 1.17 24.57 17.71
CA PHE A 60 2.22 24.36 16.73
C PHE A 60 1.65 24.34 15.32
N SER A 61 2.40 24.89 14.35
CA SER A 61 2.00 24.91 12.94
C SER A 61 1.72 23.52 12.34
N THR A 62 2.28 22.46 12.92
CA THR A 62 2.08 21.06 12.53
C THR A 62 0.76 20.49 13.04
N ASP A 63 0.14 21.08 14.07
CA ASP A 63 -1.11 20.59 14.64
C ASP A 63 -2.26 20.60 13.61
N ARG A 64 -2.20 21.51 12.63
CA ARG A 64 -3.15 21.62 11.52
C ARG A 64 -3.35 20.32 10.72
N TYR A 65 -2.40 19.39 10.80
CA TYR A 65 -2.47 18.14 10.06
C TYR A 65 -3.07 16.99 10.87
N LEU A 66 -3.13 17.11 12.21
CA LEU A 66 -3.45 16.00 13.10
C LEU A 66 -4.84 15.41 12.85
N LEU A 67 -5.85 16.26 12.68
CA LEU A 67 -7.22 15.80 12.39
C LEU A 67 -7.25 14.96 11.11
N GLY A 68 -6.64 15.45 10.04
CA GLY A 68 -6.60 14.74 8.77
C GLY A 68 -5.87 13.41 8.85
N GLN A 69 -4.73 13.37 9.56
CA GLN A 69 -4.00 12.12 9.76
C GLN A 69 -4.83 11.09 10.52
N VAL A 70 -5.51 11.50 11.60
CA VAL A 70 -6.35 10.59 12.40
C VAL A 70 -7.46 10.00 11.53
N GLN A 71 -8.11 10.83 10.70
CA GLN A 71 -9.20 10.37 9.84
C GLN A 71 -8.70 9.42 8.74
N VAL A 72 -7.60 9.75 8.05
CA VAL A 72 -7.03 8.89 7.01
C VAL A 72 -6.51 7.57 7.60
N GLN A 73 -5.81 7.61 8.73
CA GLN A 73 -5.33 6.38 9.37
C GLN A 73 -6.46 5.50 9.90
N HIS A 74 -7.54 6.10 10.41
CA HIS A 74 -8.73 5.34 10.77
C HIS A 74 -9.34 4.63 9.55
N MET A 75 -9.40 5.30 8.39
CA MET A 75 -9.90 4.69 7.16
C MET A 75 -9.03 3.52 6.69
N LEU A 76 -7.70 3.64 6.80
CA LEU A 76 -6.76 2.54 6.51
C LEU A 76 -7.00 1.33 7.42
N VAL A 77 -7.00 1.52 8.74
CA VAL A 77 -7.21 0.42 9.72
C VAL A 77 -8.60 -0.20 9.59
N ARG A 78 -9.61 0.56 9.15
CA ARG A 78 -10.97 0.06 8.93
C ARG A 78 -11.01 -1.03 7.85
N ILE A 79 -10.15 -0.98 6.84
CA ILE A 79 -10.05 -2.02 5.81
C ILE A 79 -9.68 -3.37 6.47
N ASP A 80 -8.60 -3.39 7.25
CA ASP A 80 -8.12 -4.60 7.93
C ASP A 80 -9.15 -5.13 8.94
N SER A 81 -9.81 -4.22 9.67
CA SER A 81 -10.87 -4.61 10.60
C SER A 81 -12.07 -5.26 9.92
N LEU A 82 -12.35 -4.95 8.65
CA LEU A 82 -13.44 -5.58 7.90
C LEU A 82 -13.05 -7.00 7.51
N VAL A 83 -11.86 -7.18 6.94
CA VAL A 83 -11.33 -8.51 6.59
C VAL A 83 -11.23 -9.42 7.80
N ALA A 84 -10.70 -8.92 8.92
CA ALA A 84 -10.61 -9.68 10.17
C ALA A 84 -11.98 -10.11 10.75
N ARG A 85 -13.09 -9.50 10.30
CA ARG A 85 -14.46 -9.86 10.66
C ARG A 85 -15.11 -10.84 9.67
N GLY A 86 -14.33 -11.40 8.75
CA GLY A 86 -14.81 -12.32 7.71
C GLY A 86 -15.43 -11.61 6.52
N PHE A 87 -15.12 -10.33 6.28
CA PHE A 87 -15.52 -9.69 5.02
C PHE A 87 -14.89 -10.44 3.84
N GLY A 88 -15.68 -10.67 2.79
CA GLY A 88 -15.30 -11.53 1.67
C GLY A 88 -15.72 -12.99 1.82
N GLU A 89 -15.95 -13.47 3.05
CA GLU A 89 -16.36 -14.85 3.28
C GLU A 89 -17.86 -15.03 3.00
N ASN A 90 -18.20 -15.86 1.99
CA ASN A 90 -19.58 -16.20 1.61
C ASN A 90 -20.47 -15.00 1.23
N GLN A 91 -19.88 -13.85 0.91
CA GLN A 91 -20.63 -12.67 0.47
C GLN A 91 -20.84 -12.67 -1.03
N ALA A 92 -21.97 -12.09 -1.47
CA ALA A 92 -22.22 -11.94 -2.89
C ALA A 92 -21.30 -10.84 -3.49
N PRO A 93 -20.88 -10.98 -4.76
CA PRO A 93 -20.13 -9.96 -5.50
C PRO A 93 -20.67 -8.53 -5.32
N ALA A 94 -21.99 -8.37 -5.42
CA ALA A 94 -22.65 -7.08 -5.30
C ALA A 94 -22.51 -6.44 -3.90
N ASP A 95 -22.48 -7.24 -2.84
CA ASP A 95 -22.32 -6.72 -1.47
C ASP A 95 -20.90 -6.17 -1.26
N ILE A 96 -19.91 -6.82 -1.89
CA ILE A 96 -18.51 -6.40 -1.86
C ILE A 96 -18.33 -5.09 -2.64
N GLU A 97 -18.92 -4.97 -3.84
CA GLU A 97 -18.93 -3.72 -4.61
C GLU A 97 -19.54 -2.55 -3.84
N VAL A 98 -20.68 -2.79 -3.16
CA VAL A 98 -21.34 -1.78 -2.33
C VAL A 98 -20.43 -1.34 -1.18
N MET A 99 -19.72 -2.27 -0.54
CA MET A 99 -18.76 -1.92 0.50
C MET A 99 -17.59 -1.10 -0.04
N ILE A 100 -16.98 -1.52 -1.15
CA ILE A 100 -15.88 -0.78 -1.80
C ILE A 100 -16.34 0.65 -2.09
N SER A 101 -17.51 0.80 -2.71
CA SER A 101 -18.10 2.11 -3.01
C SER A 101 -18.34 2.95 -1.75
N SER A 102 -18.80 2.33 -0.66
CA SER A 102 -18.98 3.02 0.62
C SER A 102 -17.66 3.49 1.23
N LEU A 103 -16.63 2.64 1.23
CA LEU A 103 -15.30 3.00 1.75
C LEU A 103 -14.67 4.13 0.95
N GLN A 104 -14.79 4.10 -0.38
CA GLN A 104 -14.32 5.16 -1.26
C GLN A 104 -15.09 6.46 -1.03
N SER A 105 -16.42 6.40 -0.93
CA SER A 105 -17.23 7.60 -0.64
C SER A 105 -16.84 8.22 0.71
N ASP A 106 -16.72 7.41 1.76
CA ASP A 106 -16.31 7.87 3.09
C ASP A 106 -14.91 8.51 3.06
N PHE A 107 -14.01 7.96 2.23
CA PHE A 107 -12.66 8.48 2.06
C PHE A 107 -12.62 9.78 1.24
N GLU A 108 -13.38 9.90 0.16
CA GLU A 108 -13.52 11.16 -0.59
C GLU A 108 -14.10 12.27 0.29
N ASP A 109 -15.10 11.94 1.09
CA ASP A 109 -15.68 12.83 2.08
C ASP A 109 -14.64 13.26 3.14
N CYS A 110 -13.79 12.33 3.58
CA CYS A 110 -12.65 12.64 4.45
C CYS A 110 -11.68 13.61 3.78
N LYS A 111 -11.24 13.32 2.55
CA LYS A 111 -10.32 14.16 1.77
C LYS A 111 -10.87 15.57 1.55
N ALA A 112 -12.15 15.69 1.21
CA ALA A 112 -12.81 16.97 0.97
C ALA A 112 -12.87 17.88 2.20
N ARG A 113 -12.78 17.31 3.42
CA ARG A 113 -12.75 18.05 4.68
C ARG A 113 -11.34 18.41 5.16
N LEU A 114 -10.29 17.93 4.48
CA LEU A 114 -8.93 18.19 4.92
C LEU A 114 -8.58 19.68 4.79
N PRO A 115 -7.96 20.28 5.82
CA PRO A 115 -7.58 21.69 5.79
C PRO A 115 -6.40 21.99 4.85
N VAL A 116 -5.71 20.96 4.35
CA VAL A 116 -4.56 21.07 3.44
C VAL A 116 -4.80 20.16 2.23
N ALA A 117 -4.61 20.71 1.03
CA ALA A 117 -4.73 19.96 -0.21
C ALA A 117 -3.66 18.86 -0.30
N ILE A 118 -4.08 17.70 -0.81
CA ILE A 118 -3.31 16.45 -0.84
C ILE A 118 -2.25 16.45 -1.95
N ASP A 119 -2.51 17.22 -3.01
CA ASP A 119 -1.80 17.20 -4.30
C ASP A 119 -0.31 17.54 -4.21
N HIS A 120 0.13 18.30 -3.20
CA HIS A 120 1.52 18.72 -3.06
C HIS A 120 2.10 18.58 -1.65
N ASP A 121 1.33 18.04 -0.70
CA ASP A 121 1.75 17.89 0.67
C ASP A 121 2.08 16.42 0.97
N ALA A 122 3.36 16.09 1.16
CA ALA A 122 3.79 14.73 1.47
C ALA A 122 3.16 14.19 2.76
N PHE A 123 2.71 15.06 3.67
CA PHE A 123 2.15 14.65 4.95
C PHE A 123 0.75 14.05 4.76
N GLN A 124 -0.13 14.69 3.99
CA GLN A 124 -1.45 14.13 3.66
C GLN A 124 -1.45 13.22 2.42
N GLY A 125 -0.62 13.53 1.42
CA GLY A 125 -0.59 12.85 0.13
C GLY A 125 -0.20 11.39 0.21
N ILE A 126 0.89 11.07 0.91
CA ILE A 126 1.38 9.70 1.05
C ILE A 126 0.33 8.77 1.66
N PRO A 127 -0.20 9.02 2.88
CA PRO A 127 -1.21 8.12 3.46
C PRO A 127 -2.51 8.10 2.66
N SER A 128 -2.86 9.19 1.96
CA SER A 128 -4.05 9.22 1.12
C SER A 128 -3.92 8.30 -0.11
N HIS A 129 -2.77 8.30 -0.77
CA HIS A 129 -2.51 7.37 -1.87
C HIS A 129 -2.37 5.92 -1.38
N ALA A 130 -1.79 5.74 -0.19
CA ALA A 130 -1.67 4.42 0.41
C ALA A 130 -3.05 3.79 0.71
N PHE A 131 -4.08 4.59 1.04
CA PHE A 131 -5.44 4.09 1.21
C PHE A 131 -5.98 3.38 -0.02
N GLU A 132 -5.87 4.00 -1.20
CA GLU A 132 -6.37 3.41 -2.46
C GLU A 132 -5.62 2.10 -2.77
N ILE A 133 -4.29 2.11 -2.61
CA ILE A 133 -3.47 0.91 -2.82
C ILE A 133 -3.84 -0.18 -1.80
N HIS A 134 -4.03 0.18 -0.53
CA HIS A 134 -4.41 -0.74 0.55
C HIS A 134 -5.78 -1.37 0.32
N LEU A 135 -6.76 -0.57 -0.07
CA LEU A 135 -8.10 -1.06 -0.38
C LEU A 135 -8.04 -2.13 -1.47
N TYR A 136 -7.47 -1.79 -2.62
CA TYR A 136 -7.53 -2.69 -3.78
C TYR A 136 -6.59 -3.89 -3.68
N GLN A 137 -5.44 -3.77 -3.01
CA GLN A 137 -4.61 -4.95 -2.74
C GLN A 137 -5.33 -5.91 -1.78
N THR A 138 -6.02 -5.40 -0.77
CA THR A 138 -6.71 -6.22 0.23
C THR A 138 -7.87 -6.97 -0.42
N ILE A 139 -8.66 -6.27 -1.25
CA ILE A 139 -9.71 -6.91 -2.04
C ILE A 139 -9.13 -8.00 -2.95
N PHE A 140 -8.00 -7.75 -3.59
CA PHE A 140 -7.42 -8.70 -4.53
C PHE A 140 -6.79 -9.92 -3.85
N PHE A 141 -6.01 -9.73 -2.78
CA PHE A 141 -5.23 -10.81 -2.16
C PHE A 141 -5.98 -11.57 -1.07
N ASP A 142 -6.76 -10.85 -0.25
CA ASP A 142 -7.36 -11.40 0.97
C ASP A 142 -8.84 -11.76 0.78
N VAL A 143 -9.60 -10.95 0.05
CA VAL A 143 -11.02 -11.21 -0.23
C VAL A 143 -11.20 -12.18 -1.40
N TYR A 144 -10.35 -12.11 -2.43
CA TYR A 144 -10.42 -12.96 -3.63
C TYR A 144 -9.12 -13.74 -3.92
N PRO A 145 -8.68 -14.61 -2.99
CA PRO A 145 -7.46 -15.39 -3.18
C PRO A 145 -7.58 -16.32 -4.39
N SER A 146 -6.52 -16.42 -5.21
CA SER A 146 -6.47 -17.26 -6.42
C SER A 146 -6.78 -18.74 -6.15
N SER A 147 -6.65 -19.20 -4.91
CA SER A 147 -6.88 -20.57 -4.45
C SER A 147 -8.34 -20.91 -4.10
N ALA A 148 -9.28 -19.96 -4.22
CA ALA A 148 -10.69 -20.24 -3.94
C ALA A 148 -11.27 -21.25 -4.96
N ALA A 149 -11.64 -22.43 -4.46
CA ALA A 149 -11.96 -23.64 -5.24
C ALA A 149 -13.18 -23.56 -6.19
N SER A 150 -13.81 -22.39 -6.36
CA SER A 150 -14.85 -22.15 -7.35
C SER A 150 -15.02 -20.64 -7.61
N PHE A 151 -14.25 -20.07 -8.53
CA PHE A 151 -14.52 -18.74 -9.03
C PHE A 151 -15.71 -18.78 -10.00
N ASP A 152 -16.83 -18.20 -9.61
CA ASP A 152 -17.85 -17.78 -10.58
C ASP A 152 -17.30 -16.63 -11.45
N GLN A 153 -17.84 -16.48 -12.67
CA GLN A 153 -17.45 -15.45 -13.63
C GLN A 153 -17.58 -14.04 -13.05
N SER A 154 -18.59 -13.78 -12.21
CA SER A 154 -18.79 -12.50 -11.53
C SER A 154 -17.62 -12.16 -10.59
N MET A 155 -17.10 -13.14 -9.88
CA MET A 155 -15.97 -12.99 -8.95
C MET A 155 -14.66 -12.79 -9.68
N ALA A 156 -14.46 -13.49 -10.81
CA ALA A 156 -13.29 -13.28 -11.66
C ALA A 156 -13.24 -11.85 -12.22
N LEU A 157 -14.39 -11.29 -12.64
CA LEU A 157 -14.48 -9.91 -13.11
C LEU A 157 -14.14 -8.91 -12.00
N LEU A 158 -14.69 -9.08 -10.80
CA LEU A 158 -14.36 -8.19 -9.67
C LEU A 158 -12.90 -8.26 -9.25
N ARG A 159 -12.30 -9.44 -9.31
CA ARG A 159 -10.86 -9.60 -9.05
C ARG A 159 -10.02 -8.84 -10.09
N ILE A 160 -10.38 -8.92 -11.37
CA ILE A 160 -9.74 -8.14 -12.45
C ILE A 160 -9.92 -6.64 -12.22
N ASP A 161 -11.13 -6.20 -11.86
CA ASP A 161 -11.42 -4.79 -11.58
C ASP A 161 -10.61 -4.28 -10.38
N ALA A 162 -10.54 -5.05 -9.29
CA ALA A 162 -9.73 -4.70 -8.12
C ALA A 162 -8.25 -4.56 -8.49
N LEU A 163 -7.71 -5.49 -9.29
CA LEU A 163 -6.34 -5.40 -9.79
C LEU A 163 -6.12 -4.17 -10.66
N CYS A 164 -7.04 -3.87 -11.57
CA CYS A 164 -6.95 -2.68 -12.43
C CYS A 164 -6.93 -1.40 -11.60
N HIS A 165 -7.83 -1.28 -10.61
CA HIS A 165 -7.84 -0.12 -9.72
C HIS A 165 -6.57 -0.04 -8.86
N GLY A 166 -6.06 -1.17 -8.35
CA GLY A 166 -4.79 -1.24 -7.63
C GLY A 166 -3.60 -0.76 -8.47
N LEU A 167 -3.49 -1.22 -9.72
CA LEU A 167 -2.44 -0.76 -10.65
C LEU A 167 -2.56 0.73 -10.98
N ALA A 168 -3.79 1.23 -11.15
CA ALA A 168 -4.03 2.66 -11.38
C ALA A 168 -3.66 3.49 -10.15
N ALA A 169 -4.02 3.06 -8.95
CA ALA A 169 -3.66 3.69 -7.68
C ALA A 169 -2.14 3.70 -7.48
N ALA A 170 -1.46 2.59 -7.75
CA ALA A 170 0.00 2.49 -7.76
C ALA A 170 0.64 3.53 -8.71
N LYS A 171 0.10 3.67 -9.93
CA LYS A 171 0.60 4.69 -10.86
C LYS A 171 0.39 6.12 -10.36
N GLN A 172 -0.78 6.40 -9.78
CA GLN A 172 -1.05 7.70 -9.19
C GLN A 172 -0.07 8.00 -8.05
N PHE A 173 0.18 7.03 -7.18
CA PHE A 173 1.16 7.17 -6.10
C PHE A 173 2.58 7.43 -6.62
N MET A 174 3.08 6.64 -7.58
CA MET A 174 4.42 6.86 -8.13
C MET A 174 4.54 8.23 -8.82
N THR A 175 3.50 8.64 -9.54
CA THR A 175 3.43 9.97 -10.18
C THR A 175 3.47 11.07 -9.12
N PHE A 176 2.67 10.95 -8.06
CA PHE A 176 2.66 11.87 -6.93
C PHE A 176 4.02 11.92 -6.24
N TYR A 177 4.59 10.78 -5.86
CA TYR A 177 5.86 10.67 -5.15
C TYR A 177 7.00 11.35 -5.93
N PHE A 178 7.05 11.16 -7.25
CA PHE A 178 8.05 11.81 -8.09
C PHE A 178 7.75 13.27 -8.43
N SER A 179 6.51 13.73 -8.22
CA SER A 179 6.19 15.16 -8.30
C SER A 179 6.70 15.95 -7.08
N LEU A 180 6.94 15.26 -5.96
CA LEU A 180 7.45 15.90 -4.75
C LEU A 180 8.88 16.44 -4.95
N PRO A 181 9.22 17.60 -4.35
CA PRO A 181 10.56 18.19 -4.44
C PRO A 181 11.65 17.19 -4.06
N PRO A 182 12.75 17.09 -4.83
CA PRO A 182 13.89 16.26 -4.46
C PRO A 182 14.42 16.61 -3.06
N GLY A 183 14.61 15.59 -2.21
CA GLY A 183 15.14 15.75 -0.86
C GLY A 183 14.10 16.15 0.20
N ILE A 184 12.81 16.21 -0.15
CA ILE A 184 11.73 16.36 0.83
C ILE A 184 11.74 15.23 1.87
N GLU A 185 12.27 14.07 1.51
CA GLU A 185 12.42 12.89 2.35
C GLU A 185 13.26 13.15 3.61
N LYS A 186 14.14 14.17 3.59
CA LYS A 186 14.88 14.63 4.79
C LYS A 186 13.94 15.09 5.91
N ARG A 187 12.68 15.39 5.58
CA ARG A 187 11.64 15.86 6.50
C ARG A 187 10.53 14.84 6.72
N PHE A 188 10.65 13.65 6.14
CA PHE A 188 9.66 12.61 6.36
C PHE A 188 9.70 12.19 7.82
N SER A 189 8.52 12.16 8.42
CA SER A 189 8.28 11.45 9.67
C SER A 189 8.36 9.94 9.45
N TYR A 190 8.50 9.20 10.55
CA TYR A 190 8.40 7.74 10.57
C TYR A 190 7.16 7.23 9.79
N ASN A 191 5.99 7.84 10.03
CA ASN A 191 4.75 7.46 9.33
C ASN A 191 4.89 7.63 7.81
N GLN A 192 5.45 8.75 7.35
CA GLN A 192 5.63 9.00 5.92
C GLN A 192 6.61 8.02 5.28
N TRP A 193 7.72 7.71 5.94
CA TRP A 193 8.64 6.67 5.47
C TRP A 193 7.93 5.32 5.36
N THR A 194 7.15 4.97 6.37
CA THR A 194 6.50 3.66 6.46
C THR A 194 5.43 3.50 5.41
N MET A 195 4.55 4.48 5.27
CA MET A 195 3.49 4.48 4.26
C MET A 195 4.06 4.57 2.84
N THR A 196 5.20 5.23 2.63
CA THR A 196 5.92 5.21 1.33
C THR A 196 6.45 3.82 1.04
N GLY A 197 7.12 3.18 2.01
CA GLY A 197 7.64 1.82 1.86
C GLY A 197 6.54 0.81 1.54
N PHE A 198 5.46 0.84 2.33
CA PHE A 198 4.24 0.07 2.09
C PHE A 198 3.71 0.26 0.66
N SER A 199 3.52 1.51 0.23
CA SER A 199 2.95 1.81 -1.09
C SER A 199 3.82 1.29 -2.24
N VAL A 200 5.15 1.39 -2.13
CA VAL A 200 6.09 0.85 -3.13
C VAL A 200 6.07 -0.68 -3.13
N ALA A 201 6.08 -1.33 -1.97
CA ALA A 201 6.02 -2.79 -1.85
C ALA A 201 4.71 -3.36 -2.41
N ALA A 202 3.57 -2.79 -2.00
CA ALA A 202 2.25 -3.15 -2.50
C ALA A 202 2.15 -2.95 -4.02
N SER A 203 2.69 -1.86 -4.56
CA SER A 203 2.75 -1.63 -6.02
C SER A 203 3.54 -2.72 -6.74
N CYS A 204 4.66 -3.17 -6.18
CA CYS A 204 5.43 -4.30 -6.72
C CYS A 204 4.60 -5.60 -6.71
N LYS A 205 3.93 -5.90 -5.58
CA LYS A 205 3.06 -7.07 -5.46
C LYS A 205 1.93 -7.06 -6.50
N LEU A 206 1.24 -5.93 -6.67
CA LEU A 206 0.16 -5.78 -7.67
C LEU A 206 0.68 -5.99 -9.10
N VAL A 207 1.87 -5.51 -9.43
CA VAL A 207 2.47 -5.76 -10.76
C VAL A 207 2.81 -7.23 -10.95
N LEU A 208 3.36 -7.90 -9.94
CA LEU A 208 3.64 -9.34 -10.05
C LEU A 208 2.35 -10.16 -10.16
N ALA A 209 1.32 -9.82 -9.40
CA ALA A 209 -0.01 -10.43 -9.52
C ALA A 209 -0.61 -10.23 -10.92
N SER A 210 -0.37 -9.08 -11.54
CA SER A 210 -0.82 -8.84 -12.91
C SER A 210 -0.17 -9.75 -13.96
N LEU A 211 0.92 -10.45 -13.63
CA LEU A 211 1.60 -11.38 -14.52
C LEU A 211 1.07 -12.82 -14.39
N GLU A 212 0.14 -13.08 -13.48
CA GLU A 212 -0.51 -14.38 -13.36
C GLU A 212 -1.24 -14.77 -14.66
N PRO A 213 -1.13 -16.03 -15.13
CA PRO A 213 -1.78 -16.50 -16.35
C PRO A 213 -3.27 -16.19 -16.46
N SER A 214 -3.99 -16.22 -15.34
CA SER A 214 -5.44 -15.95 -15.27
C SER A 214 -5.82 -14.52 -15.66
N VAL A 215 -4.91 -13.55 -15.54
CA VAL A 215 -5.19 -12.11 -15.75
C VAL A 215 -4.20 -11.41 -16.68
N ARG A 216 -3.03 -12.01 -16.96
CA ARG A 216 -1.91 -11.33 -17.63
C ARG A 216 -2.20 -10.84 -19.04
N ASP A 217 -3.06 -11.57 -19.75
CA ASP A 217 -3.43 -11.31 -21.14
C ASP A 217 -4.70 -10.45 -21.26
N HIS A 218 -5.32 -10.09 -20.12
CA HIS A 218 -6.44 -9.14 -20.11
C HIS A 218 -5.95 -7.75 -20.55
N ASP A 219 -6.54 -7.21 -21.62
CA ASP A 219 -6.04 -5.99 -22.29
C ASP A 219 -5.87 -4.79 -21.34
N GLN A 220 -6.83 -4.58 -20.44
CA GLN A 220 -6.78 -3.48 -19.47
C GLN A 220 -5.67 -3.68 -18.42
N VAL A 221 -5.50 -4.91 -17.93
CA VAL A 221 -4.46 -5.25 -16.94
C VAL A 221 -3.09 -5.05 -17.55
N ARG A 222 -2.88 -5.54 -18.78
CA ARG A 222 -1.64 -5.34 -19.54
C ARG A 222 -1.35 -3.86 -19.76
N GLY A 223 -2.33 -3.09 -20.25
CA GLY A 223 -2.16 -1.66 -20.51
C GLY A 223 -1.80 -0.86 -19.25
N LEU A 224 -2.44 -1.17 -18.12
CA LEU A 224 -2.13 -0.53 -16.83
C LEU A 224 -0.75 -0.93 -16.30
N ARG A 225 -0.37 -2.22 -16.40
CA ARG A 225 0.97 -2.70 -16.05
C ARG A 225 2.05 -1.97 -16.87
N GLU A 226 1.86 -1.86 -18.17
CA GLU A 226 2.79 -1.18 -19.09
C GLU A 226 2.88 0.32 -18.80
N THR A 227 1.75 0.97 -18.51
CA THR A 227 1.72 2.40 -18.15
C THR A 227 2.37 2.67 -16.79
N LEU A 228 2.22 1.74 -15.85
CA LEU A 228 2.87 1.83 -14.55
C LEU A 228 4.39 1.70 -14.70
N ASP A 229 4.86 0.73 -15.48
CA ASP A 229 6.28 0.42 -15.68
C ASP A 229 7.05 0.42 -14.34
N MET A 230 6.59 -0.43 -13.41
CA MET A 230 7.13 -0.46 -12.05
C MET A 230 8.62 -0.78 -12.00
N ARG A 231 9.16 -1.49 -13.01
CA ARG A 231 10.60 -1.69 -13.16
C ARG A 231 11.33 -0.37 -13.32
N HIS A 232 10.83 0.52 -14.17
CA HIS A 232 11.40 1.86 -14.30
C HIS A 232 11.19 2.69 -13.03
N GLU A 233 9.99 2.68 -12.47
CA GLU A 233 9.65 3.51 -11.30
C GLU A 233 10.46 3.10 -10.06
N ILE A 234 10.67 1.81 -9.79
CA ILE A 234 11.50 1.37 -8.64
C ILE A 234 12.97 1.74 -8.81
N GLN A 235 13.53 1.61 -10.03
CA GLN A 235 14.90 2.03 -10.32
C GLN A 235 15.08 3.54 -10.15
N LYS A 236 14.06 4.32 -10.54
CA LYS A 236 14.03 5.76 -10.32
C LYS A 236 13.97 6.10 -8.83
N SER A 237 13.23 5.35 -8.02
CA SER A 237 13.20 5.49 -6.54
C SER A 237 14.58 5.18 -5.94
N VAL A 238 15.21 4.07 -6.34
CA VAL A 238 16.56 3.71 -5.89
C VAL A 238 17.57 4.81 -6.22
N LYS A 239 17.53 5.35 -7.44
CA LYS A 239 18.40 6.46 -7.85
C LYS A 239 18.15 7.73 -7.03
N ARG A 240 16.88 8.07 -6.79
CA ARG A 240 16.47 9.22 -5.96
C ARG A 240 17.03 9.08 -4.54
N MET A 241 16.90 7.91 -3.93
CA MET A 241 17.42 7.64 -2.59
C MET A 241 18.95 7.64 -2.55
N ASN A 242 19.61 7.05 -3.54
CA ASN A 242 21.07 7.07 -3.64
C ASN A 242 21.62 8.50 -3.72
N THR A 243 20.98 9.36 -4.52
CA THR A 243 21.37 10.78 -4.65
C THR A 243 21.24 11.48 -3.30
N LEU A 244 20.11 11.26 -2.62
CA LEU A 244 19.84 11.84 -1.32
C LEU A 244 20.86 11.43 -0.26
N VAL A 245 21.20 10.14 -0.22
CA VAL A 245 22.21 9.60 0.69
C VAL A 245 23.58 10.21 0.39
N GLN A 246 24.00 10.34 -0.88
CA GLN A 246 25.27 10.99 -1.20
C GLN A 246 25.32 12.44 -0.70
N GLU A 247 24.23 13.20 -0.81
CA GLU A 247 24.16 14.58 -0.30
C GLU A 247 24.28 14.66 1.23
N CYS A 248 23.84 13.61 1.94
CA CYS A 248 23.84 13.55 3.41
C CYS A 248 25.09 12.90 4.01
N LYS A 249 25.98 12.32 3.18
CA LYS A 249 27.20 11.61 3.63
C LYS A 249 28.12 12.51 4.45
N GLY A 250 28.64 11.97 5.55
CA GLY A 250 29.61 12.66 6.41
C GLY A 250 29.00 13.70 7.36
N GLY A 251 27.67 13.71 7.50
CA GLY A 251 26.93 14.50 8.48
C GLY A 251 26.47 13.69 9.70
N LYS A 252 25.62 14.26 10.55
CA LYS A 252 25.01 13.58 11.71
C LYS A 252 23.98 12.48 11.34
N TRP A 253 23.87 12.13 10.06
CA TRP A 253 22.74 11.36 9.53
C TRP A 253 23.01 9.87 9.43
N ASP A 254 24.21 9.38 9.76
CA ASP A 254 24.63 7.98 9.55
C ASP A 254 23.77 6.92 10.28
N GLN A 255 22.88 7.34 11.20
CA GLN A 255 21.92 6.47 11.92
C GLN A 255 20.44 6.82 11.60
N HIS A 256 20.19 7.66 10.60
CA HIS A 256 18.85 8.14 10.27
C HIS A 256 18.06 7.08 9.48
N GLU A 257 16.72 7.03 9.69
CA GLU A 257 15.77 6.09 9.06
C GLU A 257 15.95 5.94 7.53
N MET A 258 16.35 7.04 6.88
CA MET A 258 16.64 7.14 5.45
C MET A 258 17.70 6.13 4.96
N PHE A 259 18.73 5.84 5.76
CA PHE A 259 19.79 4.90 5.36
C PHE A 259 19.27 3.46 5.36
N PHE A 260 18.49 3.08 6.37
CA PHE A 260 17.84 1.77 6.40
C PHE A 260 16.84 1.64 5.23
N TYR A 261 16.13 2.73 4.90
CA TYR A 261 15.22 2.75 3.76
C TYR A 261 15.94 2.56 2.42
N GLN A 262 17.16 3.10 2.25
CA GLN A 262 17.97 2.90 1.05
C GLN A 262 18.31 1.42 0.83
N ASP A 263 18.81 0.75 1.87
CA ASP A 263 19.20 -0.65 1.79
C ASP A 263 17.98 -1.54 1.53
N TRP A 264 16.87 -1.26 2.22
CA TRP A 264 15.59 -1.89 1.99
C TRP A 264 15.07 -1.71 0.55
N LEU A 265 15.07 -0.49 0.03
CA LEU A 265 14.57 -0.19 -1.31
C LEU A 265 15.41 -0.89 -2.39
N ARG A 266 16.73 -1.01 -2.19
CA ARG A 266 17.60 -1.79 -3.07
C ARG A 266 17.24 -3.27 -3.04
N PHE A 267 17.07 -3.83 -1.84
CA PHE A 267 16.62 -5.22 -1.70
C PHE A 267 15.28 -5.46 -2.39
N LEU A 268 14.29 -4.60 -2.16
CA LEU A 268 12.98 -4.69 -2.81
C LEU A 268 13.12 -4.64 -4.33
N SER A 269 14.00 -3.77 -4.85
CA SER A 269 14.27 -3.68 -6.28
C SER A 269 14.87 -4.95 -6.86
N GLU A 270 15.81 -5.59 -6.15
CA GLU A 270 16.44 -6.84 -6.57
C GLU A 270 15.45 -8.00 -6.52
N TRP A 271 14.66 -8.08 -5.44
CA TRP A 271 13.58 -9.05 -5.28
C TRP A 271 12.55 -8.93 -6.40
N PHE A 272 12.06 -7.71 -6.66
CA PHE A 272 11.05 -7.46 -7.68
C PHE A 272 11.55 -7.84 -9.08
N GLU A 273 12.78 -7.46 -9.42
CA GLU A 273 13.37 -7.77 -10.72
C GLU A 273 13.51 -9.29 -10.93
N GLU A 274 13.95 -10.03 -9.90
CA GLU A 274 14.06 -11.48 -9.99
C GLU A 274 12.70 -12.15 -10.17
N LYS A 275 11.69 -11.76 -9.36
CA LYS A 275 10.32 -12.31 -9.50
C LYS A 275 9.70 -11.96 -10.84
N TYR A 276 9.91 -10.74 -11.32
CA TYR A 276 9.41 -10.30 -12.62
C TYR A 276 10.04 -11.08 -13.79
N ARG A 277 11.36 -11.32 -13.74
CA ARG A 277 12.09 -12.11 -14.74
C ARG A 277 11.61 -13.56 -14.77
N LEU A 278 11.41 -14.15 -13.59
CA LEU A 278 10.82 -15.49 -13.47
C LEU A 278 9.46 -15.49 -14.15
N ALA A 279 8.52 -14.64 -13.75
CA ALA A 279 7.17 -14.53 -14.33
C ALA A 279 7.15 -14.44 -15.87
N GLN A 280 8.09 -13.71 -16.48
CA GLN A 280 8.22 -13.64 -17.94
C GLN A 280 8.73 -14.93 -18.59
N SER A 281 9.61 -15.67 -17.93
CA SER A 281 10.22 -16.88 -18.50
C SER A 281 9.24 -18.04 -18.71
N ASP A 282 8.27 -18.26 -17.83
CA ASP A 282 7.24 -19.31 -18.03
C ASP A 282 6.26 -18.93 -19.14
N SER A 283 5.97 -17.63 -19.31
CA SER A 283 5.16 -17.17 -20.44
C SER A 283 5.78 -17.53 -21.80
N ALA A 284 7.11 -17.57 -21.87
CA ALA A 284 7.83 -18.00 -23.06
C ALA A 284 7.87 -19.53 -23.22
N GLY A 285 7.79 -20.28 -22.12
CA GLY A 285 7.71 -21.74 -22.10
C GLY A 285 6.36 -22.27 -22.62
N GLU A 286 5.25 -21.66 -22.19
CA GLU A 286 3.89 -22.04 -22.63
C GLU A 286 3.67 -21.83 -24.14
N ASN A 287 4.26 -20.77 -24.71
CA ASN A 287 4.14 -20.46 -26.14
C ASN A 287 4.86 -21.47 -27.06
N ASN A 288 5.84 -22.22 -26.54
CA ASN A 288 6.52 -23.27 -27.32
C ASN A 288 5.74 -24.61 -27.33
N SER A 289 4.79 -24.80 -26.42
CA SER A 289 3.85 -25.94 -26.42
C SER A 289 2.56 -25.69 -27.21
N ALA A 290 2.26 -24.44 -27.56
CA ALA A 290 1.01 -24.06 -28.25
C ALA A 290 1.08 -24.14 -29.79
N LEU A 291 2.12 -24.74 -30.37
CA LEU A 291 2.18 -25.02 -31.82
C LEU A 291 1.45 -26.34 -32.15
N GLY A 292 0.15 -26.37 -31.85
CA GLY A 292 -0.75 -27.49 -32.09
C GLY A 292 -2.17 -26.99 -32.36
N VAL A 293 -2.32 -26.08 -33.31
CA VAL A 293 -3.64 -25.67 -33.81
C VAL A 293 -4.32 -26.88 -34.44
N LEU A 294 -5.47 -27.28 -33.89
CA LEU A 294 -6.51 -27.99 -34.63
C LEU A 294 -7.83 -27.25 -34.48
N THR A 295 -8.11 -26.43 -35.48
CA THR A 295 -9.47 -26.21 -35.97
C THR A 295 -10.08 -27.56 -36.34
N THR A 296 -11.20 -27.94 -35.71
CA THR A 296 -12.38 -28.59 -36.34
C THR A 296 -13.36 -29.11 -35.27
N GLY A 297 -14.66 -28.85 -35.51
CA GLY A 297 -15.72 -29.81 -35.19
C GLY A 297 -16.34 -29.72 -33.79
N ILE A 298 -17.62 -29.35 -33.77
CA ILE A 298 -18.56 -29.70 -32.71
C ILE A 298 -18.52 -31.23 -32.52
N SER A 299 -18.18 -31.68 -31.31
CA SER A 299 -18.46 -33.05 -30.88
C SER A 299 -18.84 -33.02 -29.39
N GLU A 300 -20.13 -33.22 -29.15
CA GLU A 300 -20.65 -33.67 -27.86
C GLU A 300 -20.01 -35.02 -27.52
N ASN A 301 -19.23 -35.06 -26.44
CA ASN A 301 -18.98 -36.21 -25.56
C ASN A 301 -17.64 -36.00 -24.84
N ASN A 302 -17.69 -35.53 -23.60
CA ASN A 302 -16.92 -36.08 -22.49
C ASN A 302 -17.49 -35.50 -21.19
N ILE A 303 -18.18 -36.36 -20.47
CA ILE A 303 -18.75 -36.12 -19.15
C ILE A 303 -17.72 -36.67 -18.14
N TYR A 304 -17.41 -35.87 -17.12
CA TYR A 304 -16.54 -36.15 -15.97
C TYR A 304 -15.02 -36.12 -16.22
N GLU A 305 -14.46 -34.92 -16.40
CA GLU A 305 -13.16 -34.62 -15.80
C GLU A 305 -13.41 -33.74 -14.57
N GLU A 306 -13.02 -34.23 -13.39
CA GLU A 306 -12.88 -33.40 -12.19
C GLU A 306 -11.92 -32.24 -12.53
N PRO A 307 -12.22 -30.99 -12.13
CA PRO A 307 -11.25 -29.91 -12.27
C PRO A 307 -9.99 -30.31 -11.52
N GLN A 308 -8.90 -30.53 -12.26
CA GLN A 308 -7.58 -30.63 -11.62
C GLN A 308 -7.37 -29.32 -10.85
N PRO A 309 -6.98 -29.37 -9.57
CA PRO A 309 -6.58 -28.15 -8.87
C PRO A 309 -5.46 -27.51 -9.68
N ASP A 310 -5.66 -26.25 -10.06
CA ASP A 310 -4.66 -25.43 -10.74
C ASP A 310 -3.36 -25.59 -9.94
N PRO A 311 -2.27 -26.13 -10.53
CA PRO A 311 -1.02 -26.29 -9.81
C PRO A 311 -0.53 -24.90 -9.47
N GLY A 312 -0.81 -24.46 -8.24
CA GLY A 312 -0.50 -23.11 -7.77
C GLY A 312 0.89 -22.66 -8.21
N PHE A 313 0.97 -21.39 -8.62
CA PHE A 313 2.13 -20.84 -9.31
C PHE A 313 3.39 -20.86 -8.40
N PRO A 314 4.38 -21.74 -8.67
CA PRO A 314 5.39 -22.15 -7.68
C PRO A 314 6.42 -21.08 -7.29
N TRP A 315 6.41 -19.90 -7.93
CA TRP A 315 7.42 -18.85 -7.73
C TRP A 315 6.89 -17.55 -7.13
N VAL A 316 5.58 -17.38 -7.07
CA VAL A 316 4.86 -16.14 -6.77
C VAL A 316 3.74 -16.58 -5.84
N ASP A 317 4.13 -17.16 -4.70
CA ASP A 317 3.25 -17.16 -3.55
C ASP A 317 3.29 -15.74 -2.95
N LEU A 318 2.58 -14.82 -3.61
CA LEU A 318 2.43 -13.44 -3.13
C LEU A 318 1.58 -13.39 -1.85
N GLN A 319 0.90 -14.49 -1.51
CA GLN A 319 0.22 -14.65 -0.23
C GLN A 319 1.22 -14.96 0.87
N ASP A 320 2.24 -15.79 0.59
CA ASP A 320 3.32 -16.08 1.54
C ASP A 320 4.23 -14.88 1.79
N VAL A 321 4.58 -14.09 0.76
CA VAL A 321 5.42 -12.89 0.98
C VAL A 321 4.56 -11.71 1.43
N THR A 322 4.45 -11.55 2.74
CA THR A 322 3.71 -10.44 3.35
C THR A 322 4.43 -9.11 3.15
N ILE A 323 3.69 -8.00 3.17
CA ILE A 323 4.32 -6.67 3.17
C ILE A 323 5.13 -6.47 4.45
N GLU A 324 4.71 -7.09 5.55
CA GLU A 324 5.49 -7.19 6.78
C GLU A 324 6.89 -7.77 6.49
N GLU A 325 6.99 -8.94 5.87
CA GLU A 325 8.27 -9.58 5.57
C GLU A 325 9.15 -8.72 4.68
N MET A 326 8.54 -8.03 3.70
CA MET A 326 9.27 -7.09 2.87
C MET A 326 9.81 -5.92 3.68
N LEU A 327 9.08 -5.43 4.68
CA LEU A 327 9.44 -4.25 5.49
C LEU A 327 10.25 -4.59 6.74
N ASN A 328 10.28 -5.85 7.19
CA ASN A 328 11.02 -6.27 8.38
C ASN A 328 12.50 -5.93 8.29
N MET A 329 13.14 -6.03 7.12
CA MET A 329 14.53 -5.59 6.98
C MET A 329 14.74 -4.09 7.22
N TRP A 330 13.70 -3.28 7.06
CA TRP A 330 13.73 -1.86 7.36
C TRP A 330 13.36 -1.56 8.82
N LEU A 331 12.45 -2.36 9.40
CA LEU A 331 11.97 -2.22 10.78
C LEU A 331 12.91 -2.84 11.83
N GLU A 332 13.60 -3.94 11.51
CA GLU A 332 14.52 -4.67 12.41
C GLU A 332 15.71 -3.83 12.90
N PRO A 333 16.44 -3.09 12.05
CA PRO A 333 17.60 -2.32 12.49
C PRO A 333 17.24 -1.15 13.42
N MET A 334 15.97 -0.75 13.47
CA MET A 334 15.51 0.35 14.34
C MET A 334 15.51 -0.03 15.82
N ASN A 335 15.77 -1.30 16.19
CA ASN A 335 15.92 -1.72 17.59
C ASN A 335 14.81 -1.15 18.49
N MET A 336 13.60 -1.05 17.95
CA MET A 336 12.44 -0.70 18.75
C MET A 336 12.35 -1.80 19.82
N PRO A 337 12.31 -1.45 21.12
CA PRO A 337 12.26 -2.45 22.17
C PRO A 337 11.12 -3.44 21.85
N PRO A 338 11.27 -4.74 22.13
CA PRO A 338 10.19 -5.73 21.99
C PRO A 338 9.03 -5.52 23.00
N TYR A 339 8.83 -4.28 23.43
CA TYR A 339 7.76 -3.83 24.28
C TYR A 339 7.01 -2.71 23.57
N PHE A 340 5.98 -3.10 22.83
CA PHE A 340 4.69 -2.41 22.80
C PHE A 340 3.59 -3.48 22.71
#